data_AF-A0A535S6D7-F1
#
_entry.id   AF-A0A535S6D7-F1
#
_cell.length_a   1.000
_cell.length_b   1.000
_cell.length_c   1.000
_cell.angle_alpha   90.00
_cell.angle_beta   90.00
_cell.angle_gamma   90.00
#
_symmetry.space_group_name_H-M   'P 1'
#
loop_
_entity.id
_entity.type
_entity.pdbx_description
1 polymer ?
#
loop_
_entity_poly.entity_id
_entity_poly.type
_entity_poly.pdbx_seq_one_letter_code
_entity_poly.pdbx_strand_id
1 'polypeptide(L)'
;MGPVLPLLVQAVLLPFEGQITYDSLLQPYTVTFGANIRHRLNETYRTIQEREGITTTLEPANALANLDEVRSAVLTRNAKTLNAFRRDLARRGLSTNMIEQHASNIENFAQTWLLAQDAPRGLFDMTLEDVQTYLDSAGNKANTTSFKRFVRFLIETGRMDYEQAAPMRDFLQHIRA
;
A
#
# COMPACT_ATOMS: atom_id res chain seq x y z
N MET A 1 16.28 34.34 23.04
CA MET A 1 15.26 33.69 22.18
C MET A 1 15.33 32.19 22.47
N GLY A 2 14.28 31.61 23.06
CA GLY A 2 14.22 30.17 23.34
C GLY A 2 13.85 29.36 22.09
N PRO A 3 14.04 28.02 22.12
CA PRO A 3 13.64 27.16 21.00
C PRO A 3 12.12 27.16 20.81
N VAL A 4 11.66 27.19 19.57
CA VAL A 4 10.24 27.06 19.21
C VAL A 4 9.76 25.68 19.67
N LEU A 5 8.79 25.66 20.59
CA LEU A 5 8.20 24.42 21.08
C LEU A 5 7.16 23.90 20.08
N PRO A 6 7.07 22.58 19.84
CA PRO A 6 6.02 22.01 19.02
C PRO A 6 4.63 22.32 19.59
N LEU A 7 3.70 22.69 18.72
CA LEU A 7 2.32 23.00 19.06
C LEU A 7 1.40 21.98 18.39
N LEU A 8 0.63 21.23 19.19
CA LEU A 8 -0.48 20.42 18.68
C LEU A 8 -1.71 21.31 18.65
N VAL A 9 -2.47 21.27 17.55
CA VAL A 9 -3.73 22.01 17.44
C VAL A 9 -4.86 21.04 17.11
N GLN A 10 -6.01 21.23 17.77
CA GLN A 10 -7.26 20.61 17.37
C GLN A 10 -8.03 21.61 16.50
N ALA A 11 -8.45 21.18 15.31
CA ALA A 11 -9.11 22.01 14.31
C ALA A 11 -10.06 21.13 13.46
N VAL A 12 -11.13 21.72 12.93
CA VAL A 12 -11.95 21.08 11.89
C VAL A 12 -11.34 21.42 10.52
N LEU A 13 -10.99 20.39 9.74
CA LEU A 13 -10.49 20.57 8.37
C LEU A 13 -11.66 20.55 7.38
N LEU A 14 -11.76 21.61 6.57
CA LEU A 14 -12.81 21.80 5.58
C LEU A 14 -12.20 21.91 4.18
N PRO A 15 -12.67 21.12 3.20
CA PRO A 15 -12.34 21.37 1.80
C PRO A 15 -13.12 22.58 1.29
N PHE A 16 -12.43 23.57 0.74
CA PHE A 16 -13.04 24.75 0.11
C PHE A 16 -12.16 25.22 -1.06
N GLU A 17 -12.74 25.33 -2.26
CA GLU A 17 -12.06 25.75 -3.50
C GLU A 17 -10.73 25.02 -3.76
N GLY A 18 -10.72 23.69 -3.61
CA GLY A 18 -9.52 22.88 -3.80
C GLY A 18 -8.42 23.07 -2.75
N GLN A 19 -8.67 23.77 -1.64
CA GLN A 19 -7.74 23.94 -0.51
C GLN A 19 -8.33 23.37 0.79
N ILE A 20 -7.46 22.88 1.69
CA ILE A 20 -7.88 22.54 3.07
C ILE A 20 -7.84 23.82 3.88
N THR A 21 -9.01 24.31 4.29
CA THR A 21 -9.17 25.41 5.26
C THR A 21 -9.63 24.88 6.61
N TYR A 22 -9.73 25.75 7.61
CA TYR A 22 -10.24 25.42 8.94
C TYR A 22 -11.24 26.49 9.42
N ASP A 23 -12.11 26.13 10.35
CA ASP A 23 -13.22 26.96 10.87
C ASP A 23 -12.78 28.11 11.80
N SER A 24 -11.51 28.50 11.76
CA SER A 24 -10.89 29.50 12.65
C SER A 24 -10.90 29.15 14.15
N LEU A 25 -11.35 27.95 14.54
CA LEU A 25 -11.29 27.45 15.91
C LEU A 25 -10.06 26.55 16.07
N LEU A 26 -8.98 27.11 16.61
CA LEU A 26 -7.76 26.36 16.96
C LEU A 26 -7.65 26.26 18.47
N GLN A 27 -7.62 25.02 19.00
CA GLN A 27 -7.31 24.77 20.40
C GLN A 27 -5.86 24.26 20.52
N PRO A 28 -4.90 25.09 20.95
CA PRO A 28 -3.49 24.70 21.04
C PRO A 28 -3.18 23.92 22.32
N TYR A 29 -2.26 22.97 22.19
CA TYR A 29 -1.68 22.19 23.29
C TYR A 29 -0.18 22.10 23.11
N THR A 30 0.58 22.36 24.18
CA THR A 30 2.02 22.14 24.18
C THR A 30 2.30 20.65 24.26
N VAL A 31 3.02 20.11 23.27
CA VAL A 31 3.39 18.69 23.26
C VAL A 31 4.86 18.51 22.87
N THR A 32 5.48 17.46 23.41
CA THR A 32 6.82 17.04 22.99
C THR A 32 6.77 15.57 22.60
N PHE A 33 7.11 15.26 21.34
CA PHE A 33 7.25 13.88 20.91
C PHE A 33 8.67 13.36 21.17
N GLY A 34 8.78 12.30 21.97
CA GLY A 34 10.02 11.54 22.11
C GLY A 34 10.40 10.78 20.83
N ALA A 35 11.66 10.31 20.75
CA ALA A 35 12.21 9.66 19.55
C ALA A 35 11.37 8.47 19.05
N ASN A 36 10.85 7.65 19.97
CA ASN A 36 10.03 6.47 19.63
C ASN A 36 8.71 6.85 18.96
N ILE A 37 8.02 7.89 19.46
CA ILE A 37 6.76 8.35 18.87
C ILE A 37 7.01 8.94 17.47
N ARG A 38 8.09 9.72 17.31
CA ARG A 38 8.47 10.26 16.00
C ARG A 38 8.76 9.15 14.99
N HIS A 39 9.49 8.11 15.38
CA HIS A 39 9.75 6.96 14.52
C HIS A 39 8.45 6.30 14.09
N ARG A 40 7.57 5.99 15.05
CA ARG A 40 6.29 5.33 14.78
C ARG A 40 5.38 6.17 13.87
N LEU A 41 5.29 7.48 14.10
CA LEU A 41 4.51 8.40 13.26
C LEU A 41 5.06 8.45 11.83
N ASN A 42 6.38 8.53 11.66
CA ASN A 42 7.00 8.52 10.35
C ASN A 42 6.79 7.20 9.60
N GLU A 43 6.86 6.06 10.31
CA GLU A 43 6.58 4.76 9.74
C GLU A 43 5.10 4.61 9.33
N THR A 44 4.19 5.07 10.19
CA THR A 44 2.75 5.10 9.92
C THR A 44 2.46 5.99 8.70
N TYR A 45 3.03 7.19 8.64
CA TYR A 45 2.91 8.10 7.51
C TYR A 45 3.40 7.46 6.21
N ARG A 46 4.58 6.84 6.21
CA ARG A 46 5.12 6.13 5.03
C ARG A 46 4.20 5.00 4.58
N THR A 47 3.65 4.24 5.53
CA THR A 47 2.72 3.13 5.23
C THR A 47 1.42 3.64 4.62
N ILE A 48 0.83 4.69 5.19
CA ILE A 48 -0.38 5.33 4.64
C ILE A 48 -0.09 5.94 3.27
N GLN A 49 1.03 6.63 3.10
CA GLN A 49 1.44 7.20 1.82
C GLN A 49 1.66 6.12 0.74
N GLU A 50 2.20 4.96 1.12
CA GLU A 50 2.30 3.80 0.25
C GLU A 50 0.92 3.21 -0.08
N ARG A 51 -0.01 3.18 0.89
CA ARG A 51 -1.34 2.58 0.70
C ARG A 51 -2.34 3.49 0.02
N GLU A 52 -2.41 4.78 0.32
CA GLU A 52 -3.49 5.65 -0.17
C GLU A 52 -2.97 6.71 -1.14
N GLY A 53 -1.65 6.81 -1.28
CA GLY A 53 -1.02 7.92 -1.97
C GLY A 53 -1.06 9.19 -1.11
N ILE A 54 -0.78 10.33 -1.74
CA ILE A 54 -1.08 11.64 -1.16
C ILE A 54 -2.35 12.12 -1.84
N THR A 55 -3.40 12.40 -1.07
CA THR A 55 -4.59 13.08 -1.60
C THR A 55 -4.19 14.50 -2.02
N THR A 56 -4.05 14.71 -3.33
CA THR A 56 -3.66 16.02 -3.92
C THR A 56 -4.87 16.81 -4.42
N THR A 57 -6.06 16.22 -4.43
CA THR A 57 -7.30 16.87 -4.88
C THR A 57 -8.39 16.69 -3.83
N LEU A 58 -9.11 17.78 -3.56
CA LEU A 58 -10.22 17.82 -2.59
C LEU A 58 -11.59 17.86 -3.26
N GLU A 59 -11.61 18.04 -4.58
CA GLU A 59 -12.82 18.06 -5.41
C GLU A 59 -13.12 16.65 -5.94
N PRO A 60 -14.39 16.23 -6.08
CA PRO A 60 -14.75 14.98 -6.72
C PRO A 60 -14.32 15.02 -8.19
N ALA A 61 -13.38 14.16 -8.56
CA ALA A 61 -12.79 14.18 -9.89
C ALA A 61 -13.80 13.75 -10.97
N ASN A 62 -13.85 14.49 -12.08
CA ASN A 62 -14.56 14.08 -13.30
C ASN A 62 -14.02 12.73 -13.80
N ALA A 63 -14.87 11.72 -13.86
CA ALA A 63 -14.48 10.30 -13.87
C ALA A 63 -13.81 9.78 -15.18
N LEU A 64 -13.92 10.48 -16.31
CA LEU A 64 -13.54 9.92 -17.62
C LEU A 64 -12.18 10.39 -18.17
N ALA A 65 -11.66 11.56 -17.74
CA ALA A 65 -10.30 12.01 -18.09
C ALA A 65 -9.21 11.33 -17.23
N ASN A 66 -9.63 10.45 -16.33
CA ASN A 66 -8.88 10.08 -15.13
C ASN A 66 -8.35 8.64 -15.17
N LEU A 67 -8.71 7.83 -16.17
CA LEU A 67 -8.43 6.39 -16.12
C LEU A 67 -6.93 6.08 -16.35
N ASP A 68 -6.28 6.78 -17.27
CA ASP A 68 -4.83 6.64 -17.49
C ASP A 68 -4.01 7.27 -16.35
N GLU A 69 -4.51 8.33 -15.73
CA GLU A 69 -3.92 8.93 -14.53
C GLU A 69 -4.06 7.97 -13.33
N VAL A 70 -5.23 7.35 -13.14
CA VAL A 70 -5.47 6.30 -12.14
C VAL A 70 -4.55 5.10 -12.38
N ARG A 71 -4.41 4.61 -13.63
CA ARG A 71 -3.47 3.53 -13.95
C ARG A 71 -2.03 3.91 -13.60
N SER A 72 -1.61 5.14 -13.94
CA SER A 72 -0.26 5.64 -13.65
C SER A 72 0.00 5.78 -12.15
N ALA A 73 -1.01 6.22 -11.38
CA ALA A 73 -0.95 6.28 -9.93
C ALA A 73 -0.84 4.88 -9.31
N VAL A 74 -1.65 3.92 -9.79
CA VAL A 74 -1.59 2.51 -9.38
C VAL A 74 -0.22 1.89 -9.69
N LEU A 75 0.34 2.14 -10.88
CA LEU A 75 1.69 1.67 -11.24
C LEU A 75 2.76 2.22 -10.30
N THR A 76 2.71 3.51 -10.00
CA THR A 76 3.65 4.16 -9.07
C THR A 76 3.57 3.55 -7.67
N ARG A 77 2.34 3.29 -7.19
CA ARG A 77 2.07 2.64 -5.90
C ARG A 77 2.59 1.19 -5.87
N ASN A 78 2.34 0.43 -6.93
CA ASN A 78 2.82 -0.95 -7.06
C ASN A 78 4.36 -1.00 -7.08
N ALA A 79 5.03 -0.09 -7.80
CA ALA A 79 6.49 -0.04 -7.84
C ALA A 79 7.11 0.20 -6.45
N LYS A 80 6.54 1.12 -5.65
CA LYS A 80 6.97 1.34 -4.25
C LYS A 80 6.77 0.09 -3.40
N THR A 81 5.62 -0.57 -3.56
CA THR A 81 5.28 -1.80 -2.84
C THR A 81 6.22 -2.95 -3.18
N LEU A 82 6.53 -3.14 -4.46
CA LEU A 82 7.48 -4.14 -4.94
C LEU A 82 8.90 -3.85 -4.43
N ASN A 83 9.33 -2.60 -4.36
CA ASN A 83 10.62 -2.23 -3.77
C ASN A 83 10.67 -2.49 -2.25
N ALA A 84 9.56 -2.28 -1.52
CA ALA A 84 9.46 -2.69 -0.13
C ALA A 84 9.52 -4.22 0.02
N PHE A 85 8.84 -4.96 -0.87
CA PHE A 85 8.87 -6.41 -0.89
C PHE A 85 10.27 -6.97 -1.21
N ARG A 86 10.99 -6.42 -2.20
CA ARG A 86 12.38 -6.78 -2.50
C ARG A 86 13.29 -6.62 -1.28
N ARG A 87 13.14 -5.51 -0.54
CA ARG A 87 13.90 -5.27 0.70
C ARG A 87 13.55 -6.27 1.80
N ASP A 88 12.28 -6.66 1.95
CA ASP A 88 11.87 -7.71 2.88
C ASP A 88 12.51 -9.06 2.54
N LEU A 89 12.47 -9.46 1.26
CA LEU A 89 13.09 -10.71 0.81
C LEU A 89 14.61 -10.72 1.02
N ALA A 90 15.28 -9.59 0.77
CA ALA A 90 16.71 -9.41 1.04
C ALA A 90 17.05 -9.57 2.52
N ARG A 91 16.24 -8.96 3.42
CA ARG A 91 16.41 -9.11 4.88
C ARG A 91 16.27 -10.55 5.36
N ARG A 92 15.51 -11.38 4.63
CA ARG A 92 15.35 -12.81 4.90
C ARG A 92 16.44 -13.68 4.28
N GLY A 93 17.47 -13.08 3.66
CA GLY A 93 18.64 -13.80 3.13
C GLY A 93 18.40 -14.52 1.81
N LEU A 94 17.39 -14.13 1.02
CA LEU A 94 17.22 -14.69 -0.32
C LEU A 94 18.29 -14.15 -1.27
N SER A 95 18.67 -14.96 -2.26
CA SER A 95 19.57 -14.52 -3.33
C SER A 95 18.90 -13.50 -4.25
N THR A 96 19.69 -12.61 -4.85
CA THR A 96 19.21 -11.58 -5.78
C THR A 96 18.33 -12.15 -6.89
N ASN A 97 18.70 -13.29 -7.48
CA ASN A 97 17.91 -13.95 -8.52
C ASN A 97 16.53 -14.39 -8.01
N MET A 98 16.44 -14.94 -6.79
CA MET A 98 15.15 -15.31 -6.21
C MET A 98 14.31 -14.09 -5.83
N ILE A 99 14.95 -13.02 -5.35
CA ILE A 99 14.28 -11.76 -5.03
C ILE A 99 13.59 -11.21 -6.28
N GLU A 100 14.34 -11.09 -7.38
CA GLU A 100 13.77 -10.57 -8.62
C GLU A 100 12.73 -11.53 -9.21
N GLN A 101 12.95 -12.84 -9.18
CA GLN A 101 11.94 -13.80 -9.64
C GLN A 101 10.61 -13.63 -8.89
N HIS A 102 10.64 -13.53 -7.56
CA HIS A 102 9.42 -13.34 -6.77
C HIS A 102 8.77 -11.98 -7.01
N ALA A 103 9.57 -10.91 -7.12
CA ALA A 103 9.05 -9.57 -7.40
C ALA A 103 8.41 -9.50 -8.80
N SER A 104 9.06 -10.06 -9.82
CA SER A 104 8.56 -10.11 -11.20
C SER A 104 7.28 -10.95 -11.32
N ASN A 105 7.16 -12.05 -10.59
CA ASN A 105 5.92 -12.85 -10.60
C ASN A 105 4.73 -12.04 -10.06
N ILE A 106 4.93 -11.26 -8.99
CA ILE A 106 3.88 -10.40 -8.40
C ILE A 106 3.60 -9.18 -9.29
N GLU A 107 4.64 -8.62 -9.90
CA GLU A 107 4.51 -7.53 -10.86
C GLU A 107 3.69 -7.96 -12.09
N ASN A 108 3.96 -9.16 -12.62
CA ASN A 108 3.22 -9.72 -13.74
C ASN A 108 1.74 -9.89 -13.38
N PHE A 109 1.42 -10.39 -12.19
CA PHE A 109 0.04 -10.44 -11.69
C PHE A 109 -0.60 -9.05 -11.66
N ALA A 110 0.07 -8.05 -11.09
CA ALA A 110 -0.48 -6.70 -11.01
C ALA A 110 -0.76 -6.09 -12.40
N GLN A 111 0.16 -6.28 -13.35
CA GLN A 111 0.06 -5.69 -14.69
C GLN A 111 -0.92 -6.41 -15.60
N THR A 112 -0.94 -7.75 -15.57
CA THR A 112 -1.76 -8.56 -16.48
C THR A 112 -3.17 -8.77 -15.97
N TRP A 113 -3.36 -8.82 -14.64
CA TRP A 113 -4.66 -9.11 -14.03
C TRP A 113 -5.29 -7.85 -13.43
N LEU A 114 -4.66 -7.24 -12.42
CA LEU A 114 -5.30 -6.18 -11.63
C LEU A 114 -5.51 -4.87 -12.41
N LEU A 115 -4.56 -4.50 -13.29
CA LEU A 115 -4.68 -3.32 -14.14
C LEU A 115 -5.61 -3.52 -15.34
N ALA A 116 -5.90 -4.76 -15.72
CA ALA A 116 -6.77 -5.10 -16.84
C ALA A 116 -8.27 -5.05 -16.48
N GLN A 117 -8.60 -4.92 -15.18
CA GLN A 117 -9.97 -4.80 -14.69
C GLN A 117 -10.62 -3.46 -15.08
N ASP A 118 -11.95 -3.43 -15.16
CA ASP A 118 -12.74 -2.23 -15.51
C ASP A 118 -12.42 -1.03 -14.59
N ALA A 119 -12.17 -1.30 -13.31
CA ALA A 119 -11.56 -0.39 -12.36
C ALA A 119 -10.12 -0.87 -12.05
N PRO A 120 -9.07 -0.14 -12.46
CA PRO A 120 -7.69 -0.54 -12.19
C PRO A 120 -7.43 -0.65 -10.69
N ARG A 121 -7.00 -1.83 -10.22
CA ARG A 121 -6.75 -2.09 -8.79
C ARG A 121 -5.26 -2.21 -8.49
N GLY A 122 -4.85 -1.75 -7.30
CA GLY A 122 -3.49 -1.89 -6.80
C GLY A 122 -3.25 -3.21 -6.07
N LEU A 123 -1.99 -3.53 -5.77
CA LEU A 123 -1.59 -4.74 -5.05
C LEU A 123 -2.20 -4.87 -3.64
N PHE A 124 -2.58 -3.77 -3.00
CA PHE A 124 -3.26 -3.80 -1.69
C PHE A 124 -4.76 -4.06 -1.80
N ASP A 125 -5.34 -3.87 -2.99
CA ASP A 125 -6.77 -3.98 -3.23
C ASP A 125 -7.13 -5.32 -3.90
N MET A 126 -6.15 -6.25 -3.96
CA MET A 126 -6.35 -7.59 -4.49
C MET A 126 -7.23 -8.42 -3.55
N THR A 127 -8.13 -9.21 -4.12
CA THR A 127 -9.02 -10.09 -3.38
C THR A 127 -8.58 -11.54 -3.45
N LEU A 128 -9.19 -12.40 -2.63
CA LEU A 128 -9.00 -13.84 -2.73
C LEU A 128 -9.34 -14.38 -4.13
N GLU A 129 -10.43 -13.89 -4.71
CA GLU A 129 -10.89 -14.30 -6.04
C GLU A 129 -9.88 -13.94 -7.14
N ASP A 130 -9.27 -12.76 -7.05
CA ASP A 130 -8.22 -12.34 -7.98
C ASP A 130 -7.01 -13.28 -7.94
N VAL A 131 -6.58 -13.63 -6.72
CA VAL A 131 -5.44 -14.53 -6.51
C VAL A 131 -5.77 -15.96 -6.97
N GLN A 132 -6.96 -16.45 -6.65
CA GLN A 132 -7.45 -17.77 -7.07
C GLN A 132 -7.47 -17.91 -8.59
N THR A 133 -8.19 -17.00 -9.25
CA THR A 133 -8.39 -17.05 -10.70
C THR A 133 -7.08 -16.88 -11.46
N TYR A 134 -6.19 -16.00 -10.96
CA TYR A 134 -4.88 -15.84 -11.56
C TYR A 134 -4.00 -17.08 -11.39
N LEU A 135 -3.99 -17.72 -10.22
CA LEU A 135 -3.18 -18.93 -10.01
C LEU A 135 -3.71 -20.13 -10.81
N ASP A 136 -5.03 -20.26 -10.96
CA ASP A 136 -5.67 -21.30 -11.76
C ASP A 136 -5.35 -21.15 -13.26
N SER A 137 -5.28 -19.91 -13.75
CA SER A 137 -4.92 -19.62 -15.15
C SER A 137 -3.41 -19.63 -15.44
N ALA A 138 -2.57 -19.24 -14.46
CA ALA A 138 -1.12 -19.13 -14.65
C ALA A 138 -0.35 -20.45 -14.39
N GLY A 139 -0.98 -21.46 -13.78
CA GLY A 139 -0.56 -22.87 -13.81
C GLY A 139 0.84 -23.24 -13.26
N ASN A 140 1.55 -22.35 -12.54
CA ASN A 140 2.94 -22.60 -12.14
C ASN A 140 3.17 -22.55 -10.61
N LYS A 141 3.83 -23.60 -10.08
CA LYS A 141 4.31 -23.74 -8.69
C LYS A 141 5.13 -22.53 -8.19
N ALA A 142 5.86 -21.88 -9.09
CA ALA A 142 6.66 -20.70 -8.79
C ALA A 142 5.81 -19.47 -8.39
N ASN A 143 4.60 -19.35 -8.95
CA ASN A 143 3.69 -18.26 -8.60
C ASN A 143 3.14 -18.47 -7.20
N THR A 144 2.67 -19.67 -6.85
CA THR A 144 2.16 -20.00 -5.51
C THR A 144 3.14 -19.62 -4.40
N THR A 145 4.43 -19.92 -4.57
CA THR A 145 5.46 -19.56 -3.57
C THR A 145 5.68 -18.05 -3.49
N SER A 146 5.62 -17.36 -4.64
CA SER A 146 5.75 -15.90 -4.70
C SER A 146 4.59 -15.22 -3.97
N PHE A 147 3.34 -15.67 -4.20
CA PHE A 147 2.15 -15.18 -3.50
C PHE A 147 2.19 -15.48 -2.00
N LYS A 148 2.62 -16.68 -1.58
CA LYS A 148 2.82 -17.00 -0.15
C LYS A 148 3.76 -15.99 0.53
N ARG A 149 4.90 -15.70 -0.10
CA ARG A 149 5.87 -14.73 0.41
C ARG A 149 5.30 -13.33 0.44
N PHE A 150 4.58 -12.94 -0.61
CA PHE A 150 4.01 -11.61 -0.74
C PHE A 150 2.88 -11.34 0.27
N VAL A 151 1.90 -12.25 0.39
CA VAL A 151 0.81 -12.13 1.38
C VAL A 151 1.37 -12.11 2.80
N ARG A 152 2.38 -12.93 3.10
CA ARG A 152 3.07 -12.87 4.40
C ARG A 152 3.73 -11.50 4.63
N PHE A 153 4.43 -10.96 3.64
CA PHE A 153 5.02 -9.63 3.71
C PHE A 153 3.95 -8.55 4.00
N LEU A 154 2.79 -8.63 3.35
CA LEU A 154 1.70 -7.68 3.58
C LEU A 154 1.16 -7.75 5.01
N ILE A 155 0.97 -8.97 5.54
CA ILE A 155 0.52 -9.20 6.92
C ILE A 155 1.54 -8.72 7.93
N GLU A 156 2.79 -9.20 7.83
CA GLU A 156 3.84 -8.93 8.83
C GLU A 156 4.21 -7.45 8.90
N THR A 157 3.95 -6.70 7.82
CA THR A 157 4.22 -5.27 7.78
C THR A 157 3.00 -4.39 7.98
N GLY A 158 1.83 -4.97 8.29
CA GLY A 158 0.58 -4.23 8.51
C GLY A 158 0.09 -3.47 7.28
N ARG A 159 0.54 -3.88 6.08
CA ARG A 159 0.19 -3.24 4.81
C ARG A 159 -1.16 -3.71 4.26
N MET A 160 -1.70 -4.81 4.79
CA MET A 160 -3.01 -5.33 4.46
C MET A 160 -3.74 -5.72 5.73
N ASP A 161 -5.04 -5.43 5.77
CA ASP A 161 -5.88 -5.77 6.91
C ASP A 161 -5.97 -7.29 7.10
N TYR A 162 -6.07 -7.73 8.34
CA TYR A 162 -6.14 -9.14 8.70
C TYR A 162 -7.35 -9.83 8.06
N GLU A 163 -8.51 -9.17 8.04
CA GLU A 163 -9.74 -9.73 7.44
C GLU A 163 -9.59 -9.99 5.95
N GLN A 164 -8.85 -9.13 5.24
CA GLN A 164 -8.55 -9.30 3.83
C GLN A 164 -7.46 -10.34 3.61
N ALA A 165 -6.40 -10.33 4.43
CA ALA A 165 -5.23 -11.17 4.22
C ALA A 165 -5.41 -12.62 4.69
N ALA A 166 -6.21 -12.87 5.72
CA ALA A 166 -6.38 -14.20 6.31
C ALA A 166 -6.96 -15.23 5.32
N PRO A 167 -8.04 -14.94 4.57
CA PRO A 167 -8.55 -15.86 3.56
C PRO A 167 -7.52 -16.22 2.48
N MET A 168 -6.74 -15.23 2.02
CA MET A 168 -5.67 -15.44 1.03
C MET A 168 -4.54 -16.31 1.59
N ARG A 169 -4.10 -16.02 2.81
CA ARG A 169 -3.08 -16.82 3.50
C ARG A 169 -3.53 -18.28 3.62
N ASP A 170 -4.75 -18.49 4.07
CA ASP A 170 -5.29 -19.82 4.33
C ASP A 170 -5.46 -20.58 3.02
N PHE A 171 -6.01 -19.96 1.97
CA PHE A 171 -6.06 -20.54 0.62
C PHE A 171 -4.66 -20.95 0.13
N LEU A 172 -3.68 -20.04 0.19
CA LEU A 172 -2.33 -20.31 -0.29
C LEU A 172 -1.68 -21.46 0.49
N GLN A 173 -1.89 -21.58 1.82
CA GLN A 173 -1.36 -22.67 2.62
C GLN A 173 -1.87 -24.05 2.16
N HIS A 174 -3.12 -24.14 1.69
CA HIS A 174 -3.75 -25.39 1.28
C HIS A 174 -3.54 -25.73 -0.20
N ILE A 175 -3.15 -24.76 -1.03
CA ILE A 175 -2.68 -25.05 -2.39
C ILE A 175 -1.40 -25.89 -2.31
N ARG A 176 -1.52 -27.15 -2.75
CA ARG A 176 -0.36 -28.02 -2.98
C ARG A 176 0.50 -27.41 -4.08
N ALA A 177 1.75 -27.08 -3.72
CA ALA A 177 2.77 -26.63 -4.66
C ALA A 177 3.26 -27.77 -5.53
#